data_AF-A0A958Y762-F1
#
_entry.id   AF-A0A958Y762-F1
#
_cell.length_a   1.000
_cell.length_b   1.000
_cell.length_c   1.000
_cell.angle_alpha   90.00
_cell.angle_beta   90.00
_cell.angle_gamma   90.00
#
_symmetry.space_group_name_H-M   'P 1'
#
loop_
_entity.id
_entity.type
_entity.pdbx_description
1 polymer ?
#
loop_
_entity_poly.entity_id
_entity_poly.type
_entity_poly.pdbx_seq_one_letter_code
_entity_poly.pdbx_strand_id
1 'polypeptide(L)' 'MDIVNNPLRLAWVLVLFTQISFAQLVINELDCDTPGVDNQEFIEIKSEVPNFPLDGYVVVLFNGSASGGNTSY' A
#
# COMPACT_ATOMS: atom_id res chain seq x y z
N MET A 1 22.43 21.27 21.44
CA MET A 1 22.96 22.12 20.35
C MET A 1 23.80 21.28 19.36
N ASP A 2 23.55 19.97 19.26
CA ASP A 2 24.59 18.98 18.90
C ASP A 2 24.24 18.07 17.71
N ILE A 3 23.08 18.32 17.07
CA ILE A 3 22.63 17.55 15.89
C ILE A 3 23.14 18.21 14.60
N VAL A 4 23.08 19.55 14.52
CA VAL A 4 23.44 20.32 13.33
C VAL A 4 24.95 20.42 13.05
N ASN A 5 25.79 20.22 14.07
CA ASN A 5 27.25 20.37 13.96
C ASN A 5 27.98 19.07 13.57
N ASN A 6 27.25 17.97 13.34
CA ASN A 6 27.83 16.70 12.93
C ASN A 6 27.22 16.26 11.60
N PRO A 7 28.00 16.24 10.50
CA PRO A 7 27.48 15.98 9.16
C PRO A 7 26.88 14.57 9.03
N LEU A 8 27.38 13.59 9.80
CA LEU A 8 26.82 12.25 9.81
C LEU A 8 25.45 12.22 10.49
N ARG A 9 25.30 12.93 11.62
CA ARG A 9 24.00 13.03 12.31
C ARG A 9 22.97 13.79 11.48
N LEU A 10 23.39 14.85 10.78
CA LEU A 10 22.54 15.59 9.85
C LEU A 10 22.09 14.71 8.67
N ALA A 11 23.01 13.91 8.10
CA ALA A 11 22.68 12.96 7.03
C ALA A 11 21.64 11.92 7.48
N TRP A 12 21.79 11.36 8.68
CA TRP A 12 20.80 10.43 9.25
C TRP A 12 19.43 11.08 9.43
N VAL A 13 19.39 12.31 9.95
CA VAL A 13 18.15 13.06 10.10
C VAL A 13 17.49 13.33 8.74
N LEU A 14 18.27 13.71 7.73
CA LEU A 14 17.76 13.92 6.37
C LEU A 14 17.18 12.63 5.74
N VAL A 15 17.83 11.49 5.91
CA VAL A 15 17.34 10.18 5.39
C VAL A 15 16.02 9.75 6.04
N LEU A 16 15.77 10.15 7.29
CA LEU A 16 14.48 9.90 7.95
C LEU A 16 13.34 10.74 7.35
N PHE A 17 13.64 11.90 6.78
CA PHE A 17 12.64 12.78 6.15
C PHE A 17 12.36 12.45 4.68
N THR A 18 13.17 11.62 4.01
CA THR A 18 12.95 11.25 2.59
C THR A 18 11.93 10.14 2.38
N GLN A 19 11.28 9.64 3.44
CA GLN A 19 10.37 8.49 3.35
C GLN A 19 8.91 8.85 3.00
N ILE A 20 8.62 10.12 2.71
CA ILE A 20 7.27 10.53 2.32
C ILE A 20 7.09 10.19 0.84
N SER A 21 6.42 9.07 0.56
CA SER A 21 5.93 8.73 -0.78
C SER A 21 4.41 8.87 -0.80
N PHE A 22 3.89 9.42 -1.91
CA PHE A 22 2.46 9.50 -2.17
C PHE A 22 2.14 8.57 -3.32
N ALA A 23 1.29 7.58 -3.08
CA ALA A 23 0.75 6.74 -4.13
C ALA A 23 -0.43 7.45 -4.82
N GLN A 24 -0.58 7.28 -6.13
CA GLN A 24 -1.74 7.83 -6.87
C GLN A 24 -3.06 7.16 -6.45
N LEU A 25 -2.97 5.88 -6.06
CA LEU A 25 -4.05 5.03 -5.56
C LEU A 25 -3.54 4.25 -4.34
N VAL A 26 -4.41 4.05 -3.37
CA VAL A 26 -4.16 3.21 -2.19
C VAL A 26 -5.30 2.20 -2.01
N ILE A 27 -4.99 1.04 -1.44
CA ILE A 27 -6.01 0.16 -0.84
C ILE A 27 -6.40 0.81 0.49
N ASN A 28 -7.61 1.34 0.56
CA ASN A 28 -8.13 2.00 1.76
C ASN A 28 -8.71 0.99 2.75
N GLU A 29 -9.35 -0.07 2.23
CA GLU A 29 -9.91 -1.16 3.02
C GLU A 29 -9.85 -2.47 2.23
N LEU A 30 -9.67 -3.57 2.95
CA LEU A 30 -9.75 -4.93 2.46
C LEU A 30 -10.55 -5.74 3.48
N ASP A 31 -11.72 -6.22 3.08
CA ASP A 31 -12.51 -7.20 3.85
C ASP A 31 -12.63 -8.48 3.03
N CYS A 32 -12.00 -9.55 3.51
CA CYS A 32 -11.90 -10.83 2.82
C CYS A 32 -12.13 -12.04 3.73
N ASP A 33 -12.54 -11.84 4.98
CA ASP A 33 -12.67 -12.91 5.98
C ASP A 33 -14.03 -12.79 6.69
N THR A 34 -15.09 -12.76 5.90
CA THR A 34 -16.46 -12.76 6.41
C THR A 34 -16.96 -14.21 6.52
N PRO A 35 -17.40 -14.69 7.70
CA PRO A 35 -17.92 -16.05 7.82
C PRO A 35 -19.24 -16.24 7.06
N GLY A 36 -19.37 -17.33 6.30
CA GLY A 36 -20.63 -17.72 5.66
C GLY A 36 -20.53 -17.76 4.13
N VAL A 37 -21.53 -17.18 3.45
CA VAL A 37 -21.51 -17.05 2.00
C VAL A 37 -20.70 -15.81 1.63
N ASP A 38 -19.72 -15.98 0.76
CA ASP A 38 -18.81 -14.95 0.25
C ASP A 38 -19.57 -13.99 -0.67
N ASN A 39 -20.27 -13.02 -0.07
CA ASN A 39 -21.06 -11.99 -0.75
C ASN A 39 -20.91 -10.60 -0.14
N GLN A 40 -20.01 -10.44 0.83
CA GLN A 40 -19.74 -9.21 1.56
C GLN A 40 -18.27 -8.78 1.46
N GLU A 41 -17.48 -9.50 0.68
CA GLU A 41 -16.06 -9.28 0.50
C GLU A 41 -15.82 -8.18 -0.53
N PHE A 42 -14.93 -7.23 -0.19
CA PHE A 42 -14.64 -6.10 -1.06
C PHE A 42 -13.22 -5.57 -0.86
N ILE A 43 -12.77 -4.82 -1.88
CA ILE A 43 -11.55 -4.02 -1.85
C ILE A 43 -11.97 -2.57 -2.12
N GLU A 44 -11.66 -1.67 -1.19
CA GLU A 44 -11.86 -0.24 -1.41
C GLU A 44 -10.58 0.40 -1.92
N ILE A 45 -10.66 1.03 -3.10
CA ILE A 45 -9.56 1.77 -3.70
C ILE A 45 -9.83 3.26 -3.54
N LYS A 46 -8.86 4.00 -3.00
CA LYS A 46 -8.96 5.45 -2.80
C LYS A 46 -7.91 6.21 -3.62
N SER A 47 -8.35 7.32 -4.19
CA SER A 47 -7.49 8.39 -4.69
C SER A 47 -7.75 9.68 -3.92
N GLU A 48 -6.76 10.55 -3.85
CA GLU A 48 -6.93 11.93 -3.38
C GLU A 48 -7.57 12.84 -4.46
N VAL A 49 -7.70 12.35 -5.70
CA VAL A 49 -8.34 13.05 -6.81
C VAL A 49 -9.75 12.48 -7.05
N PRO A 50 -10.82 13.29 -6.97
CA PRO A 50 -12.17 12.86 -7.30
C PRO A 50 -12.26 12.36 -8.75
N ASN A 51 -13.02 11.28 -8.98
CA ASN A 51 -13.21 10.66 -10.30
C ASN A 51 -11.88 10.29 -10.99
N PHE A 52 -10.85 9.92 -10.22
CA PHE A 52 -9.58 9.46 -10.78
C PHE A 52 -9.81 8.30 -11.77
N PRO A 53 -9.33 8.38 -13.02
CA PRO A 53 -9.53 7.32 -14.00
C PRO A 53 -8.72 6.08 -13.62
N LEU A 54 -9.39 4.93 -13.59
CA LEU A 54 -8.76 3.64 -13.30
C LEU A 54 -8.33 2.88 -14.56
N ASP A 55 -8.51 3.49 -15.73
CA ASP A 55 -8.11 2.89 -17.00
C ASP A 55 -6.63 2.51 -17.01
N GLY A 56 -6.35 1.25 -17.36
CA GLY A 56 -4.99 0.71 -17.41
C GLY A 56 -4.41 0.24 -16.07
N TYR A 57 -5.10 0.45 -14.94
CA TYR A 57 -4.75 -0.18 -13.66
C TYR A 57 -5.32 -1.60 -13.58
N VAL A 58 -4.60 -2.50 -12.91
CA VAL A 58 -5.01 -3.89 -12.68
C VAL A 58 -4.82 -4.21 -11.20
N VAL A 59 -5.86 -4.76 -10.57
CA VAL A 59 -5.76 -5.37 -9.24
C VAL A 59 -5.42 -6.84 -9.44
N VAL A 60 -4.35 -7.30 -8.80
CA VAL A 60 -3.95 -8.71 -8.82
C VAL A 60 -3.95 -9.24 -7.40
N LEU A 61 -4.72 -10.29 -7.17
CA LEU A 61 -4.81 -10.97 -5.88
C LEU A 61 -4.04 -12.27 -5.94
N PHE A 62 -3.11 -12.44 -5.01
CA PHE A 62 -2.38 -13.69 -4.83
C PHE A 62 -2.82 -14.36 -3.54
N ASN A 63 -3.48 -15.50 -3.66
CA ASN A 63 -3.66 -16.37 -2.51
C ASN A 63 -2.36 -17.14 -2.28
N GLY A 64 -1.70 -16.87 -1.15
CA GLY A 64 -0.57 -17.66 -0.72
C GLY A 64 -0.98 -19.12 -0.51
N SER A 65 -0.12 -20.06 -0.88
CA SER A 65 -0.33 -21.47 -0.56
C SER A 65 0.86 -22.06 0.21
N ALA A 66 0.57 -22.99 1.13
CA ALA A 66 1.61 -23.71 1.86
C ALA A 66 2.47 -24.63 0.96
N SER A 67 2.05 -24.87 -0.29
CA SER A 67 2.71 -25.75 -1.26
C SER A 67 3.17 -25.03 -2.55
N GLY A 68 3.27 -23.69 -2.54
CA GLY A 68 3.89 -22.91 -3.63
C GLY A 68 3.05 -22.67 -4.89
N GLY A 69 1.80 -23.10 -4.93
CA GLY A 69 0.82 -22.71 -5.96
C GLY A 69 0.27 -21.30 -5.70
N ASN A 70 1.08 -20.27 -5.90
CA ASN A 70 0.62 -18.87 -5.84
C ASN A 70 -0.12 -18.53 -7.14
N THR A 71 -1.34 -19.02 -7.30
CA THR A 71 -2.17 -18.71 -8.48
C THR A 71 -2.82 -17.33 -8.32
N SER A 72 -2.66 -16.47 -9.32
CA SER A 72 -3.47 -15.26 -9.48
C SER A 72 -4.81 -15.62 -10.12
N TYR A 73 -5.90 -15.03 -9.63
CA TYR A 73 -7.23 -15.08 -10.27
C TYR A 73 -7.51 -13.78 -11.02
#